data_AF-A0A2L0TYU0-F1
#
_entry.id   AF-A0A2L0TYU0-F1
#
_cell.length_a   1.000
_cell.length_b   1.000
_cell.length_c   1.000
_cell.angle_alpha   90.00
_cell.angle_beta   90.00
_cell.angle_gamma   90.00
#
_symmetry.space_group_name_H-M   'P 1'
#
loop_
_entity.id
_entity.type
_entity.pdbx_description
1 polymer ?
#
loop_
_entity_poly.entity_id
_entity_poly.type
_entity_poly.pdbx_seq_one_letter_code
_entity_poly.pdbx_strand_id
1 'polypeptide(L)' 'MVQQFTFADSKFNGKRRKTRKETFLARMDALLPWARMLSVIEPVYPKADNGSRSYPLDTMLRIHYMQQWNNHLRWRHGI' A
#
# COMPACT_ATOMS: atom_id res chain seq x y z
N MET A 1 9.69 9.65 41.95
CA MET A 1 8.55 8.81 41.50
C MET A 1 9.06 7.84 40.45
N VAL A 2 8.97 6.55 40.73
CA VAL A 2 9.41 5.50 39.80
C VAL A 2 8.28 5.28 38.80
N GLN A 3 8.51 5.62 37.53
CA GLN A 3 7.60 5.27 36.45
C GLN A 3 7.70 3.77 36.23
N GLN A 4 6.69 3.03 36.72
CA GLN A 4 6.55 1.61 36.44
C GLN A 4 6.14 1.44 34.97
N PHE A 5 7.05 0.93 34.15
CA PHE A 5 6.70 0.44 32.82
C PHE A 5 5.96 -0.89 32.97
N THR A 6 4.64 -0.84 32.82
CA THR A 6 3.77 -2.01 32.88
C THR A 6 4.12 -2.97 31.74
N PHE A 7 4.11 -4.28 32.01
CA PHE A 7 4.39 -5.35 31.03
C PHE A 7 3.52 -5.29 29.75
N ALA A 8 2.41 -4.55 29.81
CA ALA A 8 1.53 -4.25 28.68
C ALA A 8 2.18 -3.35 27.61
N ASP A 9 3.05 -2.41 28.00
CA ASP A 9 3.68 -1.46 27.06
C ASP A 9 4.78 -2.14 26.22
N SER A 10 5.52 -3.06 26.84
CA SER A 10 6.55 -3.85 26.16
C SER A 10 6.01 -4.86 25.13
N LYS A 11 4.73 -5.25 25.21
CA LYS A 11 4.10 -6.16 24.23
C LYS A 11 3.69 -5.47 22.94
N PHE A 12 3.60 -4.14 22.93
CA PHE A 12 3.20 -3.38 21.74
C PHE A 12 4.38 -2.72 21.01
N ASN A 13 5.52 -2.57 21.69
CA ASN A 13 6.71 -1.93 21.14
C ASN A 13 7.63 -2.89 20.34
N GLY A 14 7.36 -4.20 20.37
CA GLY A 14 8.09 -5.20 19.61
C GLY A 14 7.51 -5.42 18.21
N LYS A 15 7.94 -4.60 17.23
CA LYS A 15 7.71 -4.77 15.78
C LYS A 15 6.36 -5.41 15.43
N ARG A 16 5.32 -4.59 15.19
CA ARG A 16 4.14 -5.04 14.43
C ARG A 16 4.64 -5.87 13.25
N ARG A 17 4.24 -7.15 13.20
CA ARG A 17 4.60 -8.04 12.09
C ARG A 17 4.15 -7.33 10.83
N LYS A 18 5.11 -6.82 10.05
CA LYS A 18 4.81 -6.20 8.75
C LYS A 18 4.06 -7.23 7.95
N THR A 19 2.85 -6.87 7.55
CA THR A 19 2.06 -7.75 6.70
C THR A 19 2.80 -7.94 5.38
N ARG A 20 2.54 -9.07 4.68
CA ARG A 20 3.14 -9.31 3.35
C ARG A 20 2.82 -8.15 2.40
N LYS A 21 1.65 -7.55 2.56
CA LYS A 21 1.17 -6.36 1.83
C LYS A 21 2.05 -5.14 2.10
N GLU A 22 2.35 -4.82 3.36
CA GLU A 22 3.22 -3.68 3.70
C GLU A 22 4.66 -3.87 3.23
N THR A 23 5.21 -5.08 3.34
CA THR A 23 6.57 -5.37 2.86
C THR A 23 6.66 -5.26 1.33
N PHE A 24 5.60 -5.67 0.64
CA PHE A 24 5.50 -5.54 -0.80
C PHE A 24 5.40 -4.07 -1.23
N LEU A 25 4.51 -3.28 -0.61
CA LEU A 25 4.44 -1.84 -0.86
C LEU A 25 5.79 -1.16 -0.65
N ALA A 26 6.46 -1.45 0.45
CA ALA A 26 7.76 -0.84 0.75
C ALA A 26 8.82 -1.17 -0.32
N ARG A 27 8.80 -2.40 -0.86
CA ARG A 27 9.68 -2.79 -1.98
C ARG A 27 9.28 -2.11 -3.28
N MET A 28 7.98 -2.03 -3.57
CA MET A 28 7.49 -1.33 -4.75
C MET A 28 7.86 0.15 -4.72
N ASP A 29 7.73 0.78 -3.55
CA ASP A 29 8.07 2.18 -3.36
C ASP A 29 9.56 2.48 -3.60
N ALA A 30 10.44 1.54 -3.24
CA ALA A 30 11.87 1.64 -3.52
C ALA A 30 12.23 1.34 -4.99
N LEU A 31 11.44 0.52 -5.68
CA LEU A 31 11.76 0.04 -7.04
C LEU A 31 11.07 0.83 -8.15
N LEU A 32 9.89 1.40 -7.88
CA LEU A 32 9.08 2.06 -8.89
C LEU A 32 9.17 3.59 -8.76
N PRO A 33 9.50 4.29 -9.85
CA PRO A 33 9.44 5.74 -9.89
C PRO A 33 7.96 6.19 -10.03
N TRP A 34 7.23 6.19 -8.92
CA TRP A 34 5.79 6.51 -8.88
C TRP A 34 5.45 7.82 -9.60
N ALA A 35 6.21 8.88 -9.33
CA ALA A 35 6.00 10.18 -9.96
C ALA A 35 6.04 10.09 -11.50
N ARG A 36 7.02 9.35 -12.05
CA ARG A 36 7.16 9.17 -13.50
C ARG A 36 5.99 8.36 -14.08
N MET A 37 5.56 7.32 -13.37
CA MET A 37 4.42 6.52 -13.80
C MET A 37 3.13 7.33 -13.79
N LEU A 38 2.91 8.12 -12.74
CA LEU A 38 1.76 9.02 -12.66
C LEU A 38 1.76 10.03 -13.80
N SER A 39 2.89 10.65 -14.13
CA SER A 39 2.98 11.57 -15.28
C SER A 39 2.66 10.93 -16.63
N VAL A 40 2.94 9.64 -16.81
CA VAL A 40 2.59 8.90 -18.05
C VAL A 40 1.12 8.53 -18.08
N ILE A 41 0.51 8.26 -16.92
CA ILE A 41 -0.88 7.79 -16.82
C ILE A 41 -1.86 8.96 -16.73
N GLU A 42 -1.46 10.09 -16.14
CA GLU A 42 -2.26 11.31 -16.02
C GLU A 42 -2.94 11.75 -17.34
N PRO A 43 -2.27 11.81 -18.51
CA PRO A 43 -2.92 12.24 -19.75
C PRO A 43 -3.99 11.27 -20.26
N VAL A 44 -3.91 9.99 -19.89
CA VAL A 44 -4.88 8.95 -20.26
C VAL A 44 -5.97 8.81 -19.20
N TYR A 45 -5.72 9.25 -17.98
CA TYR A 45 -6.65 9.10 -16.87
C TYR A 45 -7.75 10.17 -16.97
N PRO A 46 -9.00 9.77 -17.25
CA PRO A 46 -10.08 10.74 -17.36
C PRO A 46 -10.29 11.42 -16.00
N LYS A 47 -10.03 12.74 -15.95
CA LYS A 47 -10.37 13.56 -14.79
C LYS A 47 -11.90 13.57 -14.69
N ALA A 48 -12.47 13.02 -13.61
CA ALA A 48 -13.91 12.98 -13.43
C ALA A 48 -14.42 14.41 -13.28
N ASP A 49 -15.00 14.92 -14.36
CA ASP A 49 -15.45 16.31 -14.44
C ASP A 49 -16.85 16.53 -13.85
N ASN A 50 -17.54 15.46 -13.41
CA ASN A 50 -18.97 15.58 -13.05
C ASN A 50 -19.36 14.76 -11.81
N GLY A 51 -18.96 15.24 -10.62
CA GLY A 51 -19.62 14.92 -9.35
C GLY A 51 -19.20 13.62 -8.64
N SER A 52 -18.39 12.76 -9.26
CA SER A 52 -17.78 11.62 -8.56
C SER A 52 -16.38 11.99 -8.09
N ARG A 53 -16.07 11.79 -6.81
CA ARG A 53 -14.69 11.93 -6.31
C ARG A 53 -13.85 10.82 -6.96
N SER A 54 -13.19 11.11 -8.08
CA SER A 54 -12.13 10.23 -8.57
C SER A 54 -11.13 10.04 -7.44
N TYR A 55 -10.90 8.79 -7.07
CA TYR A 55 -9.81 8.48 -6.16
C TYR A 55 -8.52 9.04 -6.75
N PRO A 56 -7.61 9.58 -5.92
CA PRO A 56 -6.31 10.03 -6.40
C PRO A 56 -5.68 8.91 -7.24
N LEU A 57 -5.20 9.25 -8.44
CA LEU A 57 -4.64 8.29 -9.39
C LEU A 57 -3.58 7.41 -8.72
N ASP A 58 -2.75 8.02 -7.87
CA ASP A 58 -1.76 7.38 -7.02
C ASP A 58 -2.33 6.29 -6.09
N THR A 59 -3.42 6.61 -5.38
CA THR A 59 -4.13 5.63 -4.53
C THR A 59 -4.70 4.48 -5.35
N MET A 60 -5.33 4.79 -6.49
CA MET A 60 -5.94 3.78 -7.36
C MET A 60 -4.90 2.83 -7.95
N LEU A 61 -3.75 3.35 -8.38
CA LEU A 61 -2.60 2.57 -8.85
C LEU A 61 -2.05 1.66 -7.76
N ARG A 62 -1.81 2.18 -6.55
CA ARG A 62 -1.32 1.37 -5.42
C ARG A 62 -2.28 0.25 -5.08
N ILE A 63 -3.59 0.52 -5.09
CA ILE A 63 -4.61 -0.52 -4.87
C ILE A 63 -4.58 -1.56 -5.98
N HIS A 64 -4.50 -1.16 -7.25
CA HIS A 64 -4.43 -2.08 -8.38
C HIS A 64 -3.23 -3.03 -8.27
N TYR A 65 -2.05 -2.49 -8.01
CA TYR A 65 -0.85 -3.30 -7.84
C TYR A 65 -0.96 -4.27 -6.65
N MET A 66 -1.55 -3.82 -5.55
CA MET A 66 -1.81 -4.68 -4.38
C MET A 66 -2.82 -5.80 -4.68
N GLN A 67 -3.87 -5.50 -5.44
CA GLN A 67 -4.86 -6.50 -5.86
C GLN A 67 -4.25 -7.50 -6.85
N GLN A 68 -3.52 -7.04 -7.86
CA GLN A 68 -2.81 -7.90 -8.81
C GLN A 68 -1.83 -8.84 -8.10
N TRP A 69 -1.11 -8.35 -7.09
CA TRP A 69 -0.23 -9.17 -6.27
C TRP A 69 -0.99 -10.22 -5.46
N ASN A 70 -2.10 -9.86 -4.81
CA ASN A 70 -2.94 -10.83 -4.09
C ASN A 70 -3.50 -11.88 -5.05
N ASN A 71 -3.93 -11.48 -6.24
CA ASN A 71 -4.39 -12.40 -7.29
C ASN A 71 -3.24 -13.32 -7.75
N HIS A 72 -2.05 -12.79 -8.01
CA HIS A 72 -0.88 -13.60 -8.37
C HIS A 72 -0.47 -14.59 -7.26
N LEU A 73 -0.53 -14.16 -5.99
CA LEU A 73 -0.30 -15.05 -4.86
C LEU A 73 -1.41 -16.11 -4.72
N ARG A 74 -2.67 -15.77 -5.06
CA ARG A 74 -3.79 -16.72 -5.13
C ARG A 74 -3.54 -17.78 -6.20
N TRP A 75 -3.08 -17.37 -7.39
CA TRP A 75 -2.72 -18.29 -8.49
C TRP A 75 -1.57 -19.25 -8.12
N ARG A 76 -0.61 -18.80 -7.31
CA ARG A 76 0.53 -19.62 -6.86
C ARG A 76 0.20 -20.56 -5.69
N HIS A 77 -0.92 -20.35 -5.02
CA HIS A 77 -1.37 -21.15 -3.89
C HIS A 77 -2.66 -21.95 -4.17
N GLY A 78 -3.04 -22.13 -5.44
CA GLY A 78 -3.99 -23.14 -5.90
C GLY A 78 -5.19 -23.33 -4.98
N ILE A 79 -6.09 -22.35 -4.95
CA ILE A 79 -7.51 -22.55 -4.60
C ILE A 79 -8.31 -22.19 -5.83
#